data_AF-A0A842QF62-F1
#
_entry.id   AF-A0A842QF62-F1
#
_cell.length_a   1.000
_cell.length_b   1.000
_cell.length_c   1.000
_cell.angle_alpha   90.00
_cell.angle_beta   90.00
_cell.angle_gamma   90.00
#
_symmetry.space_group_name_H-M   'P 1'
#
loop_
_entity.id
_entity.type
_entity.pdbx_description
1 polymer ?
#
loop_
_entity_poly.entity_id
_entity_poly.type
_entity_poly.pdbx_seq_one_letter_code
_entity_poly.pdbx_strand_id
1 'polypeptide(L)'
;MDELLLLFLALFGISALFHIVSLNRTKLTEQFGEHWGRKIGNVIGIVSGWLLFASWAGIWFVPQPALSLPIFQSFWISIPIIEIQIPIIHFIVGLFFLVFGAYFGLSAVSELSLSVSQTQLPNELVTNGIYVKCRHPQYLGGILSHIGISLLMSGLYSFLLTPVIFVAVYAMSHAEEKQLARMFGDRYEEYGDEVPMFLPRIGKG
;
A
#
# COMPACT_ATOMS: atom_id res chain seq x y z
N MET A 1 18.26 9.89 -15.71
CA MET A 1 17.35 9.03 -14.94
C MET A 1 17.17 7.76 -15.76
N ASP A 2 17.28 6.59 -15.13
CA ASP A 2 17.15 5.30 -15.81
C ASP A 2 15.79 5.21 -16.53
N GLU A 3 15.78 4.81 -17.80
CA GLU A 3 14.55 4.65 -18.60
C GLU A 3 13.60 3.64 -17.95
N LEU A 4 14.15 2.64 -17.27
CA LEU A 4 13.39 1.62 -16.56
C LEU A 4 12.70 2.19 -15.31
N LEU A 5 13.36 3.10 -14.58
CA LEU A 5 12.74 3.81 -13.44
C LEU A 5 11.55 4.63 -13.91
N LEU A 6 11.74 5.37 -15.01
CA LEU A 6 10.68 6.18 -15.63
C LEU A 6 9.48 5.32 -16.04
N LEU A 7 9.74 4.17 -16.67
CA LEU A 7 8.69 3.23 -17.05
C LEU A 7 7.89 2.76 -15.83
N PHE A 8 8.55 2.31 -14.76
CA PHE A 8 7.85 1.82 -13.57
C PHE A 8 7.10 2.94 -12.83
N LEU A 9 7.63 4.15 -12.78
CA LEU A 9 6.93 5.31 -12.23
C LEU A 9 5.70 5.69 -13.05
N ALA A 10 5.80 5.67 -14.38
CA ALA A 10 4.67 5.95 -15.27
C ALA A 10 3.59 4.87 -15.12
N LEU A 11 3.97 3.60 -15.09
CA LEU A 11 3.05 2.48 -14.87
C LEU A 11 2.39 2.56 -13.49
N PHE A 12 3.13 2.91 -12.45
CA PHE A 12 2.60 3.11 -11.11
C PHE A 12 1.59 4.26 -11.07
N GLY A 13 1.92 5.42 -11.66
CA GLY A 13 1.00 6.55 -11.72
C GLY A 13 -0.29 6.25 -12.50
N ILE A 14 -0.16 5.66 -13.69
CA ILE A 14 -1.31 5.29 -14.52
C ILE A 14 -2.19 4.26 -13.80
N SER A 15 -1.59 3.20 -13.25
CA SER A 15 -2.34 2.17 -12.53
C SER A 15 -3.02 2.72 -11.28
N ALA A 16 -2.38 3.63 -10.52
CA ALA A 16 -2.99 4.30 -9.37
C ALA A 16 -4.23 5.10 -9.78
N LEU A 17 -4.18 5.84 -10.90
CA LEU A 17 -5.33 6.57 -11.43
C LEU A 17 -6.49 5.63 -11.79
N PHE A 18 -6.22 4.54 -12.52
CA PHE A 18 -7.23 3.54 -12.82
C PHE A 18 -7.80 2.87 -11.57
N HIS A 19 -6.96 2.64 -10.56
CA HIS A 19 -7.38 2.07 -9.30
C HIS A 19 -8.34 3.00 -8.56
N ILE A 20 -8.02 4.30 -8.47
CA ILE A 20 -8.90 5.34 -7.91
C ILE A 20 -10.23 5.44 -8.66
N VAL A 21 -10.20 5.35 -9.99
CA VAL A 21 -11.43 5.32 -10.81
C VAL A 21 -12.28 4.12 -10.45
N SER A 22 -11.65 2.96 -10.23
CA SER A 22 -12.37 1.76 -9.80
C SER A 22 -13.08 1.99 -8.46
N LEU A 23 -12.44 2.65 -7.48
CA LEU A 23 -13.02 2.85 -6.14
C LEU A 23 -14.31 3.67 -6.16
N ASN A 24 -14.53 4.52 -7.18
CA ASN A 24 -15.74 5.33 -7.33
C ASN A 24 -16.95 4.52 -7.88
N ARG A 25 -17.38 3.49 -7.15
CA ARG A 25 -18.45 2.58 -7.61
C ARG A 25 -19.78 3.27 -7.85
N THR A 26 -20.17 4.25 -7.03
CA THR A 26 -21.42 4.98 -7.24
C THR A 26 -21.46 5.61 -8.63
N LYS A 27 -20.37 6.25 -9.06
CA LYS A 27 -20.26 6.88 -10.39
C LYS A 27 -20.29 5.86 -11.53
N LEU A 28 -19.65 4.71 -11.35
CA LEU A 28 -19.68 3.63 -12.35
C LEU A 28 -21.08 3.04 -12.50
N THR A 29 -21.80 2.88 -11.39
CA THR A 29 -23.20 2.43 -11.38
C THR A 29 -24.13 3.45 -12.03
N GLU A 30 -23.95 4.74 -11.77
CA GLU A 30 -24.71 5.82 -12.43
C GLU A 30 -24.49 5.83 -13.95
N GLN A 31 -23.27 5.57 -14.42
CA GLN A 31 -22.93 5.63 -15.85
C GLN A 31 -23.34 4.38 -16.63
N PHE A 32 -23.16 3.19 -16.04
CA PHE A 32 -23.30 1.91 -16.75
C PHE A 32 -24.43 1.02 -16.22
N GLY A 33 -25.17 1.48 -15.20
CA GLY A 33 -26.16 0.67 -14.48
C GLY A 33 -25.52 -0.28 -13.47
N GLU A 34 -26.33 -0.86 -12.58
CA GLU A 34 -25.84 -1.61 -11.42
C GLU A 34 -25.02 -2.86 -11.81
N HIS A 35 -25.54 -3.67 -12.74
CA HIS A 35 -24.88 -4.91 -13.16
C HIS A 35 -23.52 -4.64 -13.81
N TRP A 36 -23.48 -3.73 -14.81
CA TRP A 36 -22.26 -3.43 -15.56
C TRP A 36 -21.30 -2.53 -14.79
N GLY A 37 -21.80 -1.54 -14.04
CA GLY A 37 -20.97 -0.68 -13.19
C GLY A 37 -20.17 -1.47 -12.17
N ARG A 38 -20.81 -2.46 -11.51
CA ARG A 38 -20.13 -3.37 -10.58
C ARG A 38 -19.09 -4.24 -11.28
N LYS A 39 -19.43 -4.83 -12.43
CA LYS A 39 -18.53 -5.70 -13.19
C LYS A 39 -17.31 -4.94 -13.72
N ILE A 40 -17.52 -3.79 -14.35
CA ILE A 40 -16.46 -2.91 -14.88
C ILE A 40 -15.55 -2.48 -13.73
N GLY A 41 -16.14 -2.01 -12.64
CA GLY A 41 -15.38 -1.62 -11.47
C GLY A 41 -14.48 -2.75 -10.95
N ASN A 42 -15.03 -3.96 -10.79
CA ASN A 42 -14.26 -5.11 -10.28
C ASN A 42 -13.09 -5.45 -11.21
N VAL A 43 -13.31 -5.47 -12.52
CA VAL A 43 -12.26 -5.73 -13.51
C VAL A 43 -11.18 -4.66 -13.45
N ILE A 44 -11.56 -3.37 -13.48
CA ILE A 44 -10.59 -2.27 -13.42
C ILE A 44 -9.83 -2.34 -12.10
N GLY A 45 -10.51 -2.55 -10.97
CA GLY A 45 -9.88 -2.60 -9.64
C GLY A 45 -8.84 -3.71 -9.52
N ILE A 46 -9.17 -4.94 -9.95
CA ILE A 46 -8.25 -6.08 -9.92
C ILE A 46 -7.06 -5.84 -10.86
N VAL A 47 -7.31 -5.47 -12.12
CA VAL A 47 -6.25 -5.28 -13.12
C VAL A 47 -5.33 -4.13 -12.72
N SER A 48 -5.89 -2.99 -12.33
CA SER A 48 -5.11 -1.84 -11.88
C SER A 48 -4.37 -2.12 -10.58
N GLY A 49 -4.96 -2.86 -9.62
CA GLY A 49 -4.31 -3.22 -8.37
C GLY A 49 -3.09 -4.12 -8.57
N TRP A 50 -3.19 -5.13 -9.43
CA TRP A 50 -2.04 -5.98 -9.78
C TRP A 50 -0.97 -5.23 -10.58
N LEU A 51 -1.38 -4.37 -11.51
CA LEU A 51 -0.43 -3.55 -12.27
C LEU A 51 0.27 -2.53 -11.36
N LEU A 52 -0.45 -1.94 -10.40
CA LEU A 52 0.08 -1.06 -9.37
C LEU A 52 1.11 -1.80 -8.52
N PHE A 53 0.77 -2.98 -8.01
CA PHE A 53 1.71 -3.77 -7.22
C PHE A 53 2.94 -4.20 -8.00
N ALA A 54 2.76 -4.69 -9.24
CA ALA A 54 3.87 -5.12 -10.09
C ALA A 54 4.80 -3.94 -10.46
N SER A 55 4.23 -2.78 -10.80
CA SER A 55 5.02 -1.58 -11.10
C SER A 55 5.73 -1.03 -9.87
N TRP A 56 5.07 -1.03 -8.71
CA TRP A 56 5.68 -0.68 -7.43
C TRP A 56 6.85 -1.61 -7.09
N ALA A 57 6.66 -2.93 -7.21
CA ALA A 57 7.73 -3.90 -6.97
C ALA A 57 8.89 -3.72 -7.94
N GLY A 58 8.61 -3.40 -9.20
CA GLY A 58 9.62 -3.12 -10.22
C GLY A 58 10.62 -2.02 -9.81
N ILE A 59 10.16 -0.98 -9.10
CA ILE A 59 11.01 0.11 -8.59
C ILE A 59 12.13 -0.40 -7.67
N TRP A 60 11.90 -1.49 -6.92
CA TRP A 60 12.94 -2.08 -6.06
C TRP A 60 14.08 -2.72 -6.85
N PHE A 61 13.78 -3.26 -8.03
CA PHE A 61 14.73 -4.02 -8.84
C PHE A 61 15.41 -3.18 -9.94
N VAL A 62 15.01 -1.91 -10.13
CA VAL A 62 15.73 -1.01 -11.03
C VAL A 62 17.15 -0.77 -10.50
N PRO A 63 18.18 -0.81 -11.37
CA PRO A 63 19.53 -0.40 -11.00
C PRO A 63 19.51 0.99 -10.36
N GLN A 64 19.96 1.08 -9.13
CA GLN A 64 19.91 2.32 -8.36
C GLN A 64 21.14 2.45 -7.47
N PRO A 65 21.61 3.68 -7.19
CA PRO A 65 22.71 3.91 -6.26
C PRO A 65 22.39 3.31 -4.89
N ALA A 66 23.43 2.82 -4.22
CA ALA A 66 23.30 2.40 -2.85
C ALA A 66 22.91 3.60 -1.97
N LEU A 67 21.82 3.45 -1.22
CA LEU A 67 21.47 4.35 -0.13
C LEU A 67 22.64 4.34 0.86
N SER A 68 23.19 5.51 1.16
CA SER A 68 24.26 5.67 2.13
C SER A 68 23.83 6.67 3.20
N LEU A 69 23.49 6.17 4.38
CA LEU A 69 23.29 7.02 5.55
C LEU A 69 24.66 7.21 6.23
N PRO A 70 25.10 8.44 6.53
CA PRO A 70 26.44 8.70 7.07
C PRO A 70 26.67 8.10 8.47
N ILE A 71 25.60 7.64 9.12
CA ILE A 71 25.62 7.11 10.48
C ILE A 71 25.75 5.58 10.40
N PHE A 72 26.81 5.01 10.98
CA PHE A 72 27.08 3.56 11.11
C PHE A 72 27.42 2.77 9.83
N GLN A 73 28.11 3.37 8.87
CA GLN A 73 28.62 2.66 7.67
C GLN A 73 29.76 1.66 7.97
N SER A 74 30.25 1.57 9.20
CA SER A 74 31.44 0.78 9.54
C SER A 74 31.16 -0.73 9.64
N PHE A 75 29.89 -1.15 9.72
CA PHE A 75 29.52 -2.55 9.96
C PHE A 75 28.63 -3.08 8.83
N TRP A 76 29.14 -4.08 8.13
CA TRP A 76 28.51 -4.71 6.98
C TRP A 76 28.15 -6.16 7.29
N ILE A 77 27.00 -6.61 6.79
CA ILE A 77 26.64 -8.01 6.74
C ILE A 77 26.75 -8.46 5.28
N SER A 78 27.48 -9.56 5.06
CA SER A 78 27.52 -10.24 3.76
C SER A 78 26.51 -11.37 3.75
N ILE A 79 25.58 -11.34 2.79
CA ILE A 79 24.67 -12.46 2.56
C ILE A 79 25.37 -13.43 1.59
N PRO A 80 25.84 -14.61 2.05
CA PRO A 80 26.76 -15.46 1.26
C PRO A 80 26.18 -15.97 -0.05
N ILE A 81 24.84 -16.00 -0.14
CA ILE A 81 24.10 -16.56 -1.28
C ILE A 81 24.01 -15.57 -2.44
N ILE A 82 24.08 -14.26 -2.16
CA ILE A 82 23.79 -13.19 -3.16
C ILE A 82 24.98 -12.22 -3.31
N GLU A 83 26.06 -12.41 -2.54
CA GLU A 83 27.25 -11.53 -2.53
C GLU A 83 26.95 -10.04 -2.27
N ILE A 84 25.76 -9.72 -1.75
CA ILE A 84 25.36 -8.34 -1.41
C ILE A 84 25.92 -7.98 -0.03
N GLN A 85 26.56 -6.83 0.06
CA GLN A 85 26.96 -6.19 1.31
C GLN A 85 25.91 -5.15 1.71
N ILE A 86 25.29 -5.34 2.87
CA ILE A 86 24.26 -4.44 3.41
C ILE A 86 24.75 -3.85 4.73
N PRO A 87 24.67 -2.54 4.95
CA PRO A 87 24.92 -1.95 6.27
C PRO A 87 24.00 -2.56 7.32
N ILE A 88 24.55 -2.95 8.47
CA ILE A 88 23.78 -3.64 9.53
C ILE A 88 22.56 -2.83 9.99
N ILE A 89 22.66 -1.50 9.97
CA ILE A 89 21.56 -0.61 10.33
C ILE A 89 20.40 -0.69 9.33
N HIS A 90 20.69 -0.75 8.02
CA HIS A 90 19.67 -0.95 7.00
C HIS A 90 19.00 -2.31 7.16
N PHE A 91 19.77 -3.34 7.51
CA PHE A 91 19.23 -4.67 7.76
C PHE A 91 18.26 -4.68 8.95
N ILE A 92 18.69 -4.17 10.11
CA ILE A 92 17.86 -4.18 11.34
C ILE A 92 16.60 -3.32 11.15
N VAL A 93 16.76 -2.09 10.67
CA VAL A 93 15.63 -1.16 10.49
C VAL A 93 14.73 -1.65 9.36
N GLY A 94 15.31 -2.14 8.27
CA GLY A 94 14.56 -2.71 7.14
C GLY A 94 13.74 -3.92 7.55
N LEU A 95 14.31 -4.84 8.33
CA LEU A 95 13.61 -6.01 8.85
C LEU A 95 12.48 -5.61 9.82
N PHE A 96 12.71 -4.62 10.69
CA PHE A 96 11.67 -4.08 11.57
C PHE A 96 10.46 -3.60 10.76
N PHE A 97 10.68 -2.75 9.76
CA PHE A 97 9.61 -2.22 8.92
C PHE A 97 8.92 -3.31 8.09
N LEU A 98 9.67 -4.27 7.56
CA LEU A 98 9.11 -5.39 6.80
C LEU A 98 8.22 -6.29 7.67
N VAL A 99 8.66 -6.63 8.88
CA VAL A 99 7.88 -7.48 9.81
C VAL A 99 6.60 -6.77 10.24
N PHE A 100 6.68 -5.50 10.63
CA PHE A 100 5.48 -4.74 10.98
C PHE A 100 4.57 -4.52 9.77
N GLY A 101 5.13 -4.26 8.59
CA GLY A 101 4.37 -4.14 7.35
C GLY A 101 3.62 -5.42 7.00
N ALA A 102 4.29 -6.57 7.10
CA ALA A 102 3.69 -7.88 6.91
C ALA A 102 2.60 -8.17 7.96
N TYR A 103 2.83 -7.82 9.22
CA TYR A 103 1.82 -7.98 10.28
C TYR A 103 0.53 -7.22 9.94
N PHE A 104 0.60 -5.93 9.60
CA PHE A 104 -0.57 -5.14 9.24
C PHE A 104 -1.24 -5.63 7.96
N GLY A 105 -0.44 -5.95 6.92
CA GLY A 105 -0.97 -6.44 5.65
C GLY A 105 -1.69 -7.78 5.77
N LEU A 106 -1.07 -8.76 6.43
CA LEU A 106 -1.64 -10.10 6.60
C LEU A 106 -2.84 -10.08 7.55
N SER A 107 -2.79 -9.26 8.62
CA SER A 107 -3.92 -9.12 9.53
C SER A 107 -5.12 -8.42 8.86
N ALA A 108 -4.88 -7.48 7.94
CA ALA A 108 -5.95 -6.87 7.16
C ALA A 108 -6.63 -7.88 6.23
N VAL A 109 -5.82 -8.71 5.55
CA VAL A 109 -6.31 -9.76 4.64
C VAL A 109 -6.98 -10.91 5.39
N SER A 110 -6.66 -11.17 6.66
CA SER A 110 -7.34 -12.21 7.44
C SER A 110 -8.73 -11.79 7.93
N GLU A 111 -8.94 -10.49 8.16
CA GLU A 111 -10.24 -9.94 8.58
C GLU A 111 -11.16 -9.63 7.38
N LEU A 112 -10.58 -9.48 6.18
CA LEU A 112 -11.31 -9.33 4.94
C LEU A 112 -11.34 -10.64 4.14
N SER A 113 -12.28 -10.80 3.21
CA SER A 113 -12.10 -11.82 2.17
C SER A 113 -11.03 -11.35 1.16
N LEU A 114 -10.40 -12.30 0.44
CA LEU A 114 -9.46 -11.97 -0.63
C LEU A 114 -10.10 -11.07 -1.70
N SER A 115 -11.37 -11.30 -2.03
CA SER A 115 -12.09 -10.48 -3.00
C SER A 115 -12.24 -9.04 -2.52
N VAL A 116 -12.55 -8.85 -1.23
CA VAL A 116 -12.68 -7.51 -0.64
C VAL A 116 -11.32 -6.83 -0.57
N SER A 117 -10.27 -7.54 -0.16
CA SER A 117 -8.89 -7.00 -0.11
C SER A 117 -8.34 -6.56 -1.47
N GLN A 118 -8.84 -7.16 -2.56
CA GLN A 118 -8.44 -6.81 -3.94
C GLN A 118 -9.29 -5.69 -4.54
N THR A 119 -10.57 -5.62 -4.18
CA THR A 119 -11.52 -4.66 -4.76
C THR A 119 -11.76 -3.44 -3.88
N GLN A 120 -11.36 -3.50 -2.62
CA GLN A 120 -11.64 -2.52 -1.56
C GLN A 120 -13.14 -2.21 -1.42
N LEU A 121 -13.98 -3.23 -1.61
CA LEU A 121 -15.43 -3.12 -1.57
C LEU A 121 -16.03 -4.20 -0.69
N PRO A 122 -16.16 -3.94 0.60
CA PRO A 122 -16.81 -4.86 1.51
C PRO A 122 -18.33 -4.79 1.33
N ASN A 123 -19.01 -5.93 1.51
CA ASN A 123 -20.48 -5.96 1.55
C ASN A 123 -21.02 -5.39 2.88
N GLU A 124 -20.21 -5.41 3.93
CA GLU A 124 -20.54 -4.92 5.27
C GLU A 124 -19.38 -4.12 5.84
N LEU A 125 -19.66 -3.10 6.64
CA LEU A 125 -18.61 -2.27 7.23
C LEU A 125 -17.81 -3.08 8.28
N VAL A 126 -16.53 -3.32 7.99
CA VAL A 126 -15.60 -4.06 8.86
C VAL A 126 -14.91 -3.09 9.82
N THR A 127 -15.11 -3.30 11.12
CA THR A 127 -14.61 -2.41 12.21
C THR A 127 -13.95 -3.18 13.36
N ASN A 128 -13.70 -4.48 13.17
CA ASN A 128 -13.14 -5.39 14.16
C ASN A 128 -11.66 -5.75 13.86
N GLY A 129 -11.03 -6.46 14.79
CA GLY A 129 -9.66 -6.95 14.61
C GLY A 129 -8.66 -5.81 14.38
N ILE A 130 -7.89 -5.90 13.30
CA ILE A 130 -6.89 -4.87 12.97
C ILE A 130 -7.53 -3.51 12.62
N TYR A 131 -8.78 -3.50 12.16
CA TYR A 131 -9.52 -2.29 11.78
C TYR A 131 -9.92 -1.43 12.99
N VAL A 132 -9.86 -1.95 14.23
CA VAL A 132 -10.01 -1.12 15.45
C VAL A 132 -8.81 -0.18 15.63
N LYS A 133 -7.64 -0.52 15.09
CA LYS A 133 -6.40 0.24 15.30
C LYS A 133 -6.24 1.36 14.27
N CYS A 134 -6.52 1.09 13.00
CA CYS A 134 -6.51 2.06 11.92
C CYS A 134 -7.46 1.61 10.79
N ARG A 135 -7.98 2.56 10.02
CA ARG A 135 -8.96 2.27 8.95
C ARG A 135 -8.34 1.61 7.72
N HIS A 136 -7.05 1.83 7.47
CA HIS A 136 -6.35 1.36 6.28
C HIS A 136 -5.10 0.51 6.59
N PRO A 137 -5.25 -0.62 7.32
CA PRO A 137 -4.12 -1.45 7.75
C PRO A 137 -3.39 -2.11 6.59
N GLN A 138 -4.08 -2.48 5.50
CA GLN A 138 -3.44 -3.05 4.31
C GLN A 138 -2.51 -2.03 3.62
N TYR A 139 -2.97 -0.79 3.48
CA TYR A 139 -2.19 0.30 2.91
C TYR A 139 -1.01 0.72 3.81
N LEU A 140 -1.23 0.79 5.13
CA LEU A 140 -0.15 0.97 6.11
C LEU A 140 0.89 -0.14 5.98
N GLY A 141 0.44 -1.39 5.91
CA GLY A 141 1.30 -2.56 5.72
C GLY A 141 2.15 -2.47 4.45
N GLY A 142 1.56 -2.01 3.35
CA GLY A 142 2.26 -1.76 2.09
C GLY A 142 3.34 -0.69 2.19
N ILE A 143 3.04 0.46 2.81
CA ILE A 143 4.02 1.55 3.00
C ILE A 143 5.18 1.10 3.90
N LEU A 144 4.89 0.44 5.03
CA LEU A 144 5.92 -0.07 5.94
C LEU A 144 6.79 -1.13 5.24
N SER A 145 6.17 -2.06 4.50
CA SER A 145 6.91 -3.06 3.72
C SER A 145 7.80 -2.43 2.66
N HIS A 146 7.32 -1.37 1.99
CA HIS A 146 8.13 -0.63 1.02
C HIS A 146 9.35 0.04 1.65
N ILE A 147 9.19 0.70 2.80
CA ILE A 147 10.33 1.26 3.55
C ILE A 147 11.31 0.15 3.91
N GLY A 148 10.79 -0.97 4.42
CA GLY A 148 11.58 -2.14 4.80
C GLY A 148 12.42 -2.71 3.65
N ILE A 149 11.77 -2.97 2.51
CA ILE A 149 12.41 -3.53 1.32
C ILE A 149 13.41 -2.55 0.71
N SER A 150 13.09 -1.25 0.64
CA SER A 150 14.00 -0.23 0.13
C SER A 150 15.30 -0.16 0.97
N LEU A 151 15.21 -0.32 2.29
CA LEU A 151 16.38 -0.41 3.18
C LEU A 151 17.13 -1.72 3.01
N LEU A 152 16.44 -2.87 2.97
CA LEU A 152 17.08 -4.18 2.79
C LEU A 152 17.81 -4.29 1.45
N MET A 153 17.29 -3.66 0.40
CA MET A 153 17.96 -3.56 -0.91
C MET A 153 18.99 -2.42 -0.96
N SER A 154 19.09 -1.61 0.09
CA SER A 154 19.87 -0.35 0.11
C SER A 154 19.61 0.49 -1.14
N GLY A 155 18.37 0.59 -1.60
CA GLY A 155 18.01 1.30 -2.82
C GLY A 155 17.73 2.78 -2.58
N LEU A 156 18.54 3.67 -3.16
CA LEU A 156 18.37 5.12 -2.97
C LEU A 156 17.06 5.63 -3.58
N TYR A 157 16.76 5.26 -4.82
CA TYR A 157 15.58 5.77 -5.53
C TYR A 157 14.28 5.25 -4.90
N SER A 158 14.21 3.96 -4.62
CA SER A 158 13.05 3.34 -3.97
C SER A 158 12.79 3.97 -2.59
N PHE A 159 13.83 4.20 -1.78
CA PHE A 159 13.68 4.87 -0.50
C PHE A 159 13.19 6.32 -0.64
N LEU A 160 13.80 7.11 -1.53
CA LEU A 160 13.40 8.50 -1.77
C LEU A 160 12.01 8.65 -2.37
N LEU A 161 11.48 7.62 -3.03
CA LEU A 161 10.11 7.60 -3.56
C LEU A 161 9.04 7.37 -2.49
N THR A 162 9.41 6.99 -1.27
CA THR A 162 8.46 6.76 -0.16
C THR A 162 7.40 7.86 0.00
N PRO A 163 7.72 9.17 -0.04
CA PRO A 163 6.71 10.23 0.06
C PRO A 163 5.73 10.24 -1.11
N VAL A 164 6.20 9.94 -2.33
CA VAL A 164 5.35 9.88 -3.54
C VAL A 164 4.38 8.70 -3.44
N ILE A 165 4.90 7.54 -3.04
CA ILE A 165 4.10 6.34 -2.79
C ILE A 165 3.06 6.61 -1.69
N PHE A 166 3.46 7.28 -0.61
CA PHE A 166 2.55 7.65 0.48
C PHE A 166 1.42 8.55 -0.02
N VAL A 167 1.69 9.56 -0.85
CA VAL A 167 0.66 10.44 -1.43
C VAL A 167 -0.30 9.64 -2.30
N ALA A 168 0.19 8.72 -3.13
CA ALA A 168 -0.67 7.87 -3.96
C ALA A 168 -1.57 6.97 -3.10
N VAL A 169 -1.01 6.36 -2.05
CA VAL A 169 -1.76 5.54 -1.09
C VAL A 169 -2.80 6.36 -0.35
N TYR A 170 -2.43 7.55 0.15
CA TYR A 170 -3.36 8.49 0.79
C TYR A 170 -4.53 8.85 -0.15
N ALA A 171 -4.25 9.12 -1.42
CA ALA A 171 -5.29 9.43 -2.41
C ALA A 171 -6.23 8.24 -2.67
N MET A 172 -5.69 7.02 -2.73
CA MET A 172 -6.48 5.79 -2.85
C MET A 172 -7.36 5.57 -1.62
N SER A 173 -6.78 5.64 -0.41
CA SER A 173 -7.52 5.54 0.84
C SER A 173 -8.65 6.56 0.90
N HIS A 174 -8.38 7.82 0.58
CA HIS A 174 -9.40 8.87 0.58
C HIS A 174 -10.52 8.63 -0.45
N ALA A 175 -10.21 8.08 -1.62
CA ALA A 175 -11.22 7.69 -2.61
C ALA A 175 -12.09 6.52 -2.11
N GLU A 176 -11.47 5.55 -1.42
CA GLU A 176 -12.17 4.45 -0.76
C GLU A 176 -13.09 4.96 0.36
N GLU A 177 -12.60 5.85 1.24
CA GLU A 177 -13.40 6.42 2.34
C GLU A 177 -14.64 7.14 1.81
N LYS A 178 -14.53 7.88 0.71
CA LYS A 178 -15.69 8.52 0.05
C LYS A 178 -16.71 7.51 -0.43
N GLN A 179 -16.26 6.37 -0.95
CA GLN A 179 -17.16 5.32 -1.39
C GLN A 179 -17.81 4.61 -0.20
N LEU A 180 -17.05 4.33 0.86
CA LEU A 180 -17.55 3.72 2.09
C LEU A 180 -18.58 4.62 2.79
N ALA A 181 -18.32 5.93 2.88
CA ALA A 181 -19.27 6.90 3.41
C ALA A 181 -20.59 6.90 2.62
N ARG A 182 -20.53 6.80 1.29
CA ARG A 182 -21.74 6.69 0.45
C ARG A 182 -22.50 5.37 0.67
N MET A 183 -21.81 4.29 0.98
CA MET A 183 -22.40 2.96 1.15
C MET A 183 -23.00 2.77 2.54
N PHE A 184 -22.34 3.28 3.57
CA PHE A 184 -22.67 2.98 4.97
C PHE A 184 -23.14 4.19 5.79
N GLY A 185 -23.07 5.41 5.22
CA GLY A 185 -23.58 6.64 5.83
C GLY A 185 -22.99 6.89 7.22
N ASP A 186 -23.85 7.27 8.15
CA ASP A 186 -23.54 7.61 9.54
C ASP A 186 -22.66 6.56 10.24
N ARG A 187 -22.87 5.26 9.95
CA ARG A 187 -22.05 4.18 10.54
C ARG A 187 -20.57 4.30 10.19
N TYR A 188 -20.27 4.77 8.98
CA TYR A 188 -18.88 5.00 8.57
C TYR A 188 -18.34 6.30 9.16
N GLU A 189 -19.16 7.34 9.29
CA GLU A 189 -18.76 8.60 9.92
C GLU A 189 -18.38 8.39 11.39
N GLU A 190 -19.22 7.69 12.16
CA GLU A 190 -18.93 7.33 13.56
C GLU A 190 -17.62 6.54 13.68
N TYR A 191 -17.42 5.54 12.81
CA TYR A 191 -16.17 4.79 12.75
C TYR A 191 -14.97 5.67 12.37
N GLY A 192 -15.17 6.62 11.45
CA GLY A 192 -14.16 7.57 10.97
C GLY A 192 -13.71 8.57 12.04
N ASP A 193 -14.62 9.00 12.90
CA ASP A 193 -14.33 9.89 14.03
C ASP A 193 -13.56 9.18 15.13
N GLU A 194 -13.84 7.89 15.32
CA GLU A 194 -13.16 7.08 16.33
C GLU A 194 -11.82 6.52 15.88
N VAL A 195 -11.68 6.00 14.67
CA VAL A 195 -10.47 5.24 14.29
C VAL A 195 -9.64 6.02 13.30
N PRO A 196 -8.34 6.29 13.55
CA PRO A 196 -7.51 7.07 12.62
C PRO A 196 -7.26 6.33 11.29
N MET A 197 -7.00 7.10 10.22
CA MET A 197 -6.76 6.55 8.88
C MET A 197 -5.56 5.57 8.84
N PHE A 198 -4.40 6.01 9.34
CA PHE A 198 -3.15 5.24 9.27
C PHE A 198 -2.44 5.02 10.60
N LEU A 199 -2.35 6.04 11.47
CA LEU A 199 -1.57 5.93 12.72
C LEU A 199 -2.27 4.98 13.70
N PRO A 200 -1.75 3.76 13.93
CA PRO A 200 -2.47 2.76 14.72
C PRO A 200 -2.64 3.21 16.16
N ARG A 201 -3.86 3.10 16.70
CA ARG A 201 -4.09 3.32 18.13
C ARG A 201 -3.38 2.25 18.96
N ILE A 202 -2.73 2.68 20.03
CA ILE A 202 -2.14 1.80 21.04
C ILE A 202 -3.17 1.65 22.17
N GLY A 203 -3.63 0.42 22.44
CA GLY A 203 -4.36 0.11 23.69
C GLY A 203 -5.88 -0.10 23.64
N LYS A 204 -6.49 -0.28 22.46
CA LYS A 204 -7.85 -0.86 22.37
C LYS A 204 -7.80 -2.16 21.55
N GLY A 205 -8.15 -3.26 22.21
CA GLY A 205 -8.30 -4.60 21.67
C GLY A 205 -9.37 -5.31 22.48
#